data_AF-A0A2M7TUI2-F1
#
_entry.id   AF-A0A2M7TUI2-F1
#
_cell.length_a   1.000
_cell.length_b   1.000
_cell.length_c   1.000
_cell.angle_alpha   90.00
_cell.angle_beta   90.00
_cell.angle_gamma   90.00
#
_symmetry.space_group_name_H-M   'P 1'
#
loop_
_entity.id
_entity.type
_entity.pdbx_description
1 polymer ?
#
loop_
_entity_poly.entity_id
_entity_poly.type
_entity_poly.pdbx_seq_one_letter_code
_entity_poly.pdbx_strand_id
1 'polypeptide(L)'
;MQNTNSEKIFLYLPLLLWVVYFVAWLCINVFHLSLSKDDYSDSYSLIALTTGIAGLVSAKKWGLFKSRFGATISYISVGLLLQFIGHFIYALYFRVGHVTLAYPSVGDVPFLLTGLAYTLAIYYLLKVIVVKGSIFRPGYVLVAGTVSTLLVMALVYFSFLHLGMHDERGVIYSLLNVAYPVLQVSYFLLGLVALIQAKRMAGGKMFTAVLALLAALILQYVADFSFLYQDYHNTWQAAGTNDFVYVMAYGLMALSILMIENVRVNALRTPIPNSNDGAV
;
A
#
# COMPACT_ATOMS: atom_id res chain seq x y z
N MET A 1 14.37 -24.24 -11.58
CA MET A 1 14.31 -23.93 -10.14
C MET A 1 13.05 -24.56 -9.56
N GLN A 2 13.20 -25.60 -8.75
CA GLN A 2 12.05 -26.24 -8.08
C GLN A 2 11.53 -25.29 -6.99
N ASN A 3 10.29 -24.83 -7.16
CA ASN A 3 9.59 -24.02 -6.18
C ASN A 3 9.26 -24.94 -4.99
N THR A 4 10.04 -24.85 -3.92
CA THR A 4 9.87 -25.69 -2.73
C THR A 4 8.57 -25.31 -2.02
N ASN A 5 7.91 -26.28 -1.38
CA ASN A 5 6.66 -26.03 -0.66
C ASN A 5 6.79 -24.93 0.41
N SER A 6 8.00 -24.75 0.96
CA SER A 6 8.31 -23.67 1.91
C SER A 6 8.13 -22.27 1.32
N GLU A 7 8.56 -22.02 0.08
CA GLU A 7 8.40 -20.70 -0.57
C GLU A 7 6.94 -20.30 -0.72
N LYS A 8 6.05 -21.28 -0.97
CA LYS A 8 4.61 -21.02 -1.05
C LYS A 8 4.07 -20.57 0.31
N ILE A 9 4.44 -21.25 1.39
CA ILE A 9 3.96 -20.92 2.74
C ILE A 9 4.27 -19.46 3.08
N PHE A 10 5.48 -18.97 2.78
CA PHE A 10 5.85 -17.58 3.02
C PHE A 10 5.00 -16.57 2.23
N LEU A 11 4.53 -16.90 1.03
CA LEU A 11 3.66 -16.03 0.23
C LEU A 11 2.22 -15.99 0.74
N TYR A 12 1.73 -17.05 1.40
CA TYR A 12 0.36 -17.12 1.92
C TYR A 12 0.24 -16.68 3.39
N LEU A 13 1.33 -16.66 4.15
CA LEU A 13 1.34 -16.21 5.54
C LEU A 13 0.69 -14.82 5.75
N PRO A 14 0.95 -13.79 4.92
CA PRO A 14 0.33 -12.48 5.13
C PRO A 14 -1.18 -12.50 4.92
N LEU A 15 -1.69 -13.35 4.02
CA LEU A 15 -3.13 -13.53 3.81
C LEU A 15 -3.79 -14.25 4.99
N LEU A 16 -3.10 -15.24 5.58
CA LEU A 16 -3.57 -15.87 6.81
C LEU A 16 -3.65 -14.86 7.96
N LEU A 17 -2.60 -14.06 8.16
CA LEU A 17 -2.60 -12.99 9.17
C LEU A 17 -3.70 -11.96 8.89
N TRP A 18 -3.90 -11.57 7.64
CA TRP A 18 -4.98 -10.67 7.25
C TRP A 18 -6.36 -11.22 7.67
N VAL A 19 -6.65 -12.50 7.41
CA VAL A 19 -7.89 -13.14 7.85
C VAL A 19 -7.99 -13.19 9.38
N VAL A 20 -6.91 -13.52 10.07
CA VAL A 20 -6.88 -13.54 11.54
C VAL A 20 -7.21 -12.16 12.13
N TYR A 21 -6.57 -11.09 11.67
CA TYR A 21 -6.85 -9.74 12.15
C TYR A 21 -8.23 -9.23 11.72
N PHE A 22 -8.69 -9.57 10.52
CA PHE A 22 -10.06 -9.26 10.10
C PHE A 22 -11.09 -9.88 11.05
N VAL A 23 -10.94 -11.17 11.38
CA VAL A 23 -11.82 -11.87 12.32
C VAL A 23 -11.69 -11.30 13.73
N ALA A 24 -10.46 -11.03 14.19
CA ALA A 24 -10.22 -10.42 15.51
C ALA A 24 -10.93 -9.05 15.64
N TRP A 25 -10.90 -8.23 14.59
CA TRP A 25 -11.60 -6.95 14.56
C TRP A 25 -13.12 -7.12 14.68
N LEU A 26 -13.70 -8.08 13.96
CA LEU A 26 -15.13 -8.41 14.09
C LEU A 26 -15.47 -8.91 15.50
N CYS A 27 -14.63 -9.77 16.07
CA CYS A 27 -14.76 -10.24 17.45
C CYS A 27 -14.82 -9.08 18.45
N ILE A 28 -13.93 -8.10 18.32
CA ILE A 28 -13.87 -6.92 19.20
C ILE A 28 -15.08 -5.99 18.99
N ASN A 29 -15.36 -5.60 17.74
CA ASN A 29 -16.26 -4.47 17.45
C ASN A 29 -17.71 -4.87 17.15
N VAL A 30 -17.94 -6.09 16.66
CA VAL A 30 -19.28 -6.58 16.28
C VAL A 30 -19.82 -7.57 17.31
N PHE A 31 -18.98 -8.50 17.76
CA PHE A 31 -19.39 -9.53 18.72
C PHE A 31 -19.08 -9.16 20.17
N HIS A 32 -18.43 -8.02 20.41
CA HIS A 32 -18.09 -7.51 21.74
C HIS A 32 -17.34 -8.51 22.63
N LEU A 33 -16.49 -9.35 22.04
CA LEU A 33 -15.61 -10.25 22.78
C LEU A 33 -14.53 -9.44 23.52
N SER A 34 -14.16 -9.89 24.72
CA SER A 34 -13.20 -9.23 25.61
C SER A 34 -11.73 -9.43 25.18
N LEU A 35 -11.43 -9.22 23.90
CA LEU A 35 -10.06 -9.17 23.39
C LEU A 35 -9.47 -7.76 23.64
N SER A 36 -8.17 -7.69 23.92
CA SER A 36 -7.47 -6.41 24.13
C SER A 36 -7.43 -5.61 22.83
N LYS A 37 -8.02 -4.40 22.86
CA LYS A 37 -8.01 -3.47 21.72
C LYS A 37 -6.60 -2.97 21.45
N ASP A 38 -5.84 -2.68 22.50
CA ASP A 38 -4.47 -2.20 22.40
C ASP A 38 -3.55 -3.26 21.80
N ASP A 39 -3.71 -4.53 22.20
CA ASP A 39 -2.91 -5.63 21.64
C ASP A 39 -3.21 -5.80 20.15
N TYR A 40 -4.48 -5.64 19.75
CA TYR A 40 -4.87 -5.63 18.34
C TYR A 40 -4.20 -4.49 17.57
N SER A 41 -4.32 -3.25 18.08
CA SER A 41 -3.72 -2.07 17.46
C SER A 41 -2.23 -2.22 17.31
N ASP A 42 -1.52 -2.66 18.35
CA ASP A 42 -0.06 -2.76 18.32
C ASP A 42 0.47 -3.83 17.36
N SER A 43 -0.35 -4.85 17.04
CA SER A 43 0.12 -6.06 16.36
C SER A 43 -0.37 -6.24 14.93
N TYR A 44 -1.42 -5.55 14.47
CA TYR A 44 -1.94 -5.75 13.09
C TYR A 44 -0.92 -5.42 11.99
N SER A 45 0.08 -4.58 12.29
CA SER A 45 1.19 -4.25 11.39
C SER A 45 2.08 -5.45 11.05
N LEU A 46 1.93 -6.60 11.74
CA LEU A 46 2.54 -7.87 11.35
C LEU A 46 2.11 -8.32 9.94
N ILE A 47 0.94 -7.90 9.45
CA ILE A 47 0.55 -8.09 8.05
C ILE A 47 1.52 -7.35 7.14
N ALA A 48 1.83 -6.08 7.44
CA ALA A 48 2.78 -5.29 6.65
C ALA A 48 4.19 -5.88 6.68
N LEU A 49 4.67 -6.31 7.86
CA LEU A 49 5.97 -6.99 8.00
C LEU A 49 6.08 -8.23 7.10
N THR A 50 5.13 -9.16 7.27
CA THR A 50 5.15 -10.42 6.52
C THR A 50 4.93 -10.20 5.04
N THR A 51 4.07 -9.25 4.65
CA THR A 51 3.86 -8.87 3.25
C THR A 51 5.11 -8.26 2.63
N GLY A 52 5.81 -7.38 3.36
CA GLY A 52 7.07 -6.81 2.91
C GLY A 52 8.14 -7.88 2.67
N ILE A 53 8.30 -8.83 3.59
CA ILE A 53 9.24 -9.95 3.43
C ILE A 53 8.84 -10.83 2.23
N ALA A 54 7.57 -11.26 2.16
CA ALA A 54 7.05 -12.09 1.08
C ALA A 54 7.20 -11.39 -0.29
N GLY A 55 6.97 -10.08 -0.32
CA GLY A 55 7.15 -9.23 -1.50
C GLY A 55 8.61 -9.17 -1.94
N LEU A 56 9.59 -9.02 -1.04
CA LEU A 56 11.02 -9.07 -1.42
C LEU A 56 11.43 -10.44 -1.96
N VAL A 57 10.93 -11.52 -1.37
CA VAL A 57 11.15 -12.89 -1.88
C VAL A 57 10.57 -13.04 -3.28
N SER A 58 9.35 -12.54 -3.52
CA SER A 58 8.73 -12.50 -4.85
C SER A 58 9.53 -11.64 -5.83
N ALA A 59 9.93 -10.44 -5.42
CA ALA A 59 10.71 -9.51 -6.22
C ALA A 59 12.05 -10.11 -6.68
N LYS A 60 12.68 -10.96 -5.87
CA LYS A 60 13.91 -11.68 -6.25
C LYS A 60 13.73 -12.52 -7.50
N LYS A 61 12.57 -13.16 -7.64
CA LYS A 61 12.21 -13.99 -8.81
C LYS A 61 11.98 -13.14 -10.06
N TRP A 62 11.72 -11.85 -9.89
CA TRP A 62 11.63 -10.86 -10.94
C TRP A 62 12.94 -10.07 -11.15
N GLY A 63 14.02 -10.36 -10.43
CA GLY A 63 15.30 -9.66 -10.58
C GLY A 63 15.51 -8.44 -9.66
N LEU A 64 14.72 -8.28 -8.59
CA LEU A 64 14.78 -7.16 -7.65
C LEU A 64 14.85 -5.81 -8.40
N PHE A 65 15.66 -4.88 -7.92
CA PHE A 65 15.91 -3.57 -8.52
C PHE A 65 16.58 -3.61 -9.91
N LYS A 66 17.04 -4.77 -10.39
CA LYS A 66 17.65 -4.88 -11.73
C LYS A 66 16.61 -4.93 -12.85
N SER A 67 15.36 -5.32 -12.54
CA SER A 67 14.26 -5.26 -13.49
C SER A 67 13.22 -4.24 -13.03
N ARG A 68 12.47 -3.69 -13.98
CA ARG A 68 11.40 -2.71 -13.67
C ARG A 68 10.30 -3.34 -12.82
N PHE A 69 9.92 -4.57 -13.13
CA PHE A 69 8.90 -5.32 -12.39
C PHE A 69 9.37 -5.69 -10.97
N GLY A 70 10.60 -6.21 -10.85
CA GLY A 70 11.19 -6.52 -9.56
C GLY A 70 11.37 -5.26 -8.72
N ALA A 71 11.73 -4.12 -9.33
CA ALA A 71 11.82 -2.84 -8.65
C ALA A 71 10.46 -2.41 -8.09
N THR A 72 9.37 -2.50 -8.85
CA THR A 72 8.00 -2.23 -8.36
C THR A 72 7.68 -3.03 -7.10
N ILE A 73 7.84 -4.35 -7.14
CA ILE A 73 7.52 -5.20 -6.00
C ILE A 73 8.46 -4.89 -4.82
N SER A 74 9.74 -4.64 -5.10
CA SER A 74 10.72 -4.30 -4.06
C SER A 74 10.36 -3.01 -3.34
N TYR A 75 9.99 -1.95 -4.07
CA TYR A 75 9.62 -0.67 -3.45
C TYR A 75 8.29 -0.75 -2.69
N ILE A 76 7.29 -1.51 -3.17
CA ILE A 76 6.07 -1.80 -2.38
C ILE A 76 6.47 -2.49 -1.06
N SER A 77 7.36 -3.47 -1.16
CA SER A 77 7.80 -4.24 -0.01
C SER A 77 8.56 -3.39 1.00
N VAL A 78 9.45 -2.52 0.52
CA VAL A 78 10.16 -1.54 1.37
C VAL A 78 9.18 -0.60 2.05
N GLY A 79 8.17 -0.09 1.34
CA GLY A 79 7.12 0.73 1.94
C GLY A 79 6.36 0.00 3.05
N LEU A 80 6.00 -1.26 2.85
CA LEU A 80 5.34 -2.07 3.89
C LEU A 80 6.24 -2.35 5.11
N LEU A 81 7.54 -2.55 4.90
CA LEU A 81 8.49 -2.69 6.01
C LEU A 81 8.64 -1.37 6.78
N LEU A 82 8.65 -0.23 6.08
CA LEU A 82 8.67 1.08 6.71
C LEU A 82 7.37 1.34 7.50
N GLN A 83 6.20 0.94 6.99
CA GLN A 83 4.94 0.97 7.72
C GLN A 83 5.02 0.17 9.03
N PHE A 84 5.54 -1.06 8.97
CA PHE A 84 5.75 -1.85 10.17
C PHE A 84 6.71 -1.18 11.16
N ILE A 85 7.82 -0.61 10.69
CA ILE A 85 8.79 0.07 11.57
C ILE A 85 8.15 1.29 12.25
N GLY A 86 7.40 2.11 11.50
CA GLY A 86 6.67 3.24 12.07
C GLY A 86 5.71 2.77 13.15
N HIS A 87 4.88 1.78 12.82
CA HIS A 87 3.91 1.20 13.75
C HIS A 87 4.56 0.62 15.00
N PHE A 88 5.67 -0.10 14.85
CA PHE A 88 6.42 -0.67 15.96
C PHE A 88 6.97 0.41 16.90
N ILE A 89 7.47 1.53 16.36
CA ILE A 89 7.91 2.68 17.17
C ILE A 89 6.73 3.28 17.95
N TYR A 90 5.55 3.43 17.32
CA TYR A 90 4.34 3.89 18.00
C TYR A 90 3.93 2.94 19.14
N ALA A 91 3.95 1.64 18.92
CA ALA A 91 3.66 0.64 19.96
C ALA A 91 4.66 0.73 21.13
N LEU A 92 5.95 1.00 20.86
CA LEU A 92 6.94 1.24 21.92
C LEU A 92 6.64 2.52 22.72
N TYR A 93 6.26 3.62 22.06
CA TYR A 93 5.84 4.84 22.76
C TYR A 93 4.61 4.60 23.64
N PHE A 94 3.65 3.80 23.17
CA PHE A 94 2.47 3.45 23.95
C PHE A 94 2.81 2.57 25.16
N ARG A 95 3.51 1.45 24.94
CA ARG A 95 3.76 0.43 25.99
C ARG A 95 4.85 0.82 26.98
N VAL A 96 5.89 1.51 26.52
CA VAL A 96 7.06 1.85 27.36
C VAL A 96 7.05 3.33 27.73
N GLY A 97 6.69 4.20 26.78
CA GLY A 97 6.63 5.64 27.01
C GLY A 97 5.34 6.13 27.68
N HIS A 98 4.32 5.28 27.77
CA HIS A 98 2.97 5.63 28.24
C HIS A 98 2.35 6.82 27.48
N VAL A 99 2.72 6.98 26.20
CA VAL A 99 2.18 8.01 25.33
C VAL A 99 1.02 7.41 24.54
N THR A 100 -0.20 7.86 24.82
CA THR A 100 -1.42 7.30 24.23
C THR A 100 -1.50 7.51 22.71
N LEU A 101 -0.96 8.62 22.21
CA LEU A 101 -0.91 8.93 20.78
C LEU A 101 0.34 9.76 20.49
N ALA A 102 1.34 9.13 19.89
CA ALA A 102 2.65 9.75 19.64
C ALA A 102 2.70 10.42 18.26
N TYR A 103 1.84 11.42 18.02
CA TYR A 103 1.85 12.20 16.77
C TYR A 103 2.07 13.70 17.07
N PRO A 104 3.11 14.35 16.50
CA PRO A 104 4.16 13.78 15.68
C PRO A 104 5.22 13.06 16.54
N SER A 105 5.90 12.05 16.00
CA SER A 105 7.00 11.34 16.64
C SER A 105 8.03 10.81 15.64
N VAL A 106 9.07 10.14 16.17
CA VAL A 106 10.07 9.44 15.36
C VAL A 106 9.45 8.36 14.47
N GLY A 107 8.29 7.82 14.85
CA GLY A 107 7.54 6.84 14.03
C GLY A 107 7.00 7.42 12.72
N ASP A 108 6.85 8.74 12.62
CA ASP A 108 6.36 9.39 11.39
C ASP A 108 7.38 9.44 10.28
N VAL A 109 8.67 9.38 10.61
CA VAL A 109 9.74 9.36 9.59
C VAL A 109 9.59 8.15 8.66
N PRO A 110 9.54 6.89 9.15
CA PRO A 110 9.34 5.74 8.26
C PRO A 110 7.95 5.73 7.59
N PHE A 111 6.89 6.22 8.25
CA PHE A 111 5.59 6.38 7.59
C PHE A 111 5.65 7.35 6.40
N LEU A 112 6.32 8.49 6.55
CA LEU A 112 6.54 9.43 5.44
C LEU A 112 7.37 8.82 4.31
N LEU A 113 8.44 8.09 4.64
CA LEU A 113 9.28 7.39 3.67
C LEU A 113 8.50 6.29 2.91
N THR A 114 7.42 5.76 3.49
CA THR A 114 6.53 4.84 2.79
C THR A 114 5.91 5.50 1.57
N GLY A 115 5.46 6.75 1.69
CA GLY A 115 4.90 7.51 0.57
C GLY A 115 5.88 7.60 -0.60
N LEU A 116 7.15 7.90 -0.32
CA LEU A 116 8.22 7.92 -1.33
C LEU A 116 8.45 6.54 -1.96
N ALA A 117 8.49 5.48 -1.15
CA ALA A 117 8.65 4.12 -1.63
C ALA A 117 7.50 3.70 -2.56
N TYR A 118 6.25 3.97 -2.19
CA TYR A 118 5.09 3.67 -3.04
C TYR A 118 5.08 4.51 -4.33
N THR A 119 5.45 5.79 -4.28
CA THR A 119 5.62 6.61 -5.49
C THR A 119 6.65 6.01 -6.44
N LEU A 120 7.80 5.59 -5.93
CA LEU A 120 8.81 4.90 -6.73
C LEU A 120 8.30 3.57 -7.29
N ALA A 121 7.58 2.78 -6.50
CA ALA A 121 7.00 1.52 -6.96
C ALA A 121 6.09 1.70 -8.17
N ILE A 122 5.16 2.65 -8.08
CA ILE A 122 4.21 2.94 -9.15
C ILE A 122 4.90 3.57 -10.35
N TYR A 123 5.91 4.42 -10.15
CA TYR A 123 6.74 4.92 -11.23
C TYR A 123 7.42 3.79 -12.04
N TYR A 124 8.01 2.80 -11.36
CA TYR A 124 8.58 1.63 -12.04
C TYR A 124 7.51 0.76 -12.70
N LEU A 125 6.31 0.67 -12.09
CA LEU A 125 5.19 -0.07 -12.67
C LEU A 125 4.75 0.59 -13.99
N LEU A 126 4.66 1.92 -14.03
CA LEU A 126 4.36 2.66 -15.25
C LEU A 126 5.39 2.41 -16.35
N LYS A 127 6.69 2.33 -16.02
CA LYS A 127 7.74 1.98 -16.99
C LYS A 127 7.62 0.58 -17.57
N VAL A 128 6.93 -0.32 -16.87
CA VAL A 128 6.58 -1.65 -17.38
C VAL A 128 5.37 -1.54 -18.31
N ILE A 129 4.33 -0.83 -17.86
CA ILE A 129 3.02 -0.84 -18.52
C ILE A 129 3.01 0.00 -19.80
N VAL A 130 3.76 1.11 -19.83
CA VAL A 130 3.85 1.97 -21.01
C VAL A 130 4.78 1.31 -22.03
N VAL A 131 4.20 0.46 -22.87
CA VAL A 131 4.86 -0.16 -24.03
C VAL A 131 5.09 0.91 -25.11
N LYS A 132 6.30 0.93 -25.68
CA LYS A 132 6.65 1.76 -26.86
C LYS A 132 5.64 1.47 -27.99
N GLY A 133 4.69 2.38 -28.24
CA GLY A 133 3.81 2.35 -29.42
C GLY A 133 2.31 2.46 -29.16
N SER A 134 1.83 2.31 -27.91
CA SER A 134 0.41 2.58 -27.61
C SER A 134 0.16 4.08 -27.50
N ILE A 135 -0.93 4.56 -28.09
CA ILE A 135 -1.50 5.92 -27.98
C ILE A 135 -1.78 6.24 -26.51
N PHE A 136 -0.74 6.52 -25.75
CA PHE A 136 -0.83 7.30 -24.54
C PHE A 136 -1.12 8.71 -25.04
N ARG A 137 -2.28 9.25 -24.68
CA ARG A 137 -2.52 10.69 -24.81
C ARG A 137 -2.11 11.30 -23.49
N PRO A 138 -0.80 11.59 -23.29
CA PRO A 138 -0.27 12.08 -22.01
C PRO A 138 -1.08 13.27 -21.51
N GLY A 139 -1.54 14.15 -22.42
CA GLY A 139 -2.33 15.32 -22.08
C GLY A 139 -3.61 15.01 -21.30
N TYR A 140 -4.48 14.13 -21.76
CA TYR A 140 -5.74 13.84 -21.06
C TYR A 140 -5.52 13.17 -19.71
N VAL A 141 -4.55 12.25 -19.64
CA VAL A 141 -4.24 11.54 -18.40
C VAL A 141 -3.58 12.48 -17.39
N LEU A 142 -2.69 13.36 -17.85
CA LEU A 142 -2.06 14.40 -17.05
C LEU A 142 -3.12 15.39 -16.56
N VAL A 143 -4.01 15.87 -17.43
CA VAL A 143 -5.08 16.82 -17.05
C VAL A 143 -6.04 16.16 -16.07
N ALA A 144 -6.55 14.96 -16.36
CA ALA A 144 -7.45 14.25 -15.45
C ALA A 144 -6.78 13.99 -14.10
N GLY A 145 -5.52 13.54 -14.11
CA GLY A 145 -4.75 13.34 -12.89
C GLY A 145 -4.54 14.63 -12.11
N THR A 146 -4.09 15.71 -12.76
CA THR A 146 -3.88 17.02 -12.13
C THR A 146 -5.19 17.57 -11.56
N VAL A 147 -6.30 17.51 -12.30
CA VAL A 147 -7.61 17.97 -11.81
C VAL A 147 -8.07 17.13 -10.62
N SER A 148 -7.99 15.80 -10.68
CA SER A 148 -8.32 14.93 -9.54
C SER A 148 -7.44 15.21 -8.32
N THR A 149 -6.15 15.48 -8.52
CA THR A 149 -5.23 15.91 -7.45
C THR A 149 -5.65 17.21 -6.82
N LEU A 150 -5.89 18.23 -7.64
CA LEU A 150 -6.28 19.54 -7.14
C LEU A 150 -7.62 19.45 -6.40
N LEU A 151 -8.57 18.63 -6.88
CA LEU A 151 -9.84 18.39 -6.20
C LEU A 151 -9.66 17.66 -4.87
N VAL A 152 -8.84 16.60 -4.81
CA VAL A 152 -8.56 15.89 -3.55
C VAL A 152 -7.80 16.78 -2.58
N MET A 153 -6.78 17.51 -3.05
CA MET A 153 -6.04 18.47 -2.22
C MET A 153 -6.94 19.61 -1.73
N ALA A 154 -7.82 20.14 -2.58
CA ALA A 154 -8.80 21.14 -2.17
C ALA A 154 -9.77 20.58 -1.12
N LEU A 155 -10.31 19.37 -1.35
CA LEU A 155 -11.17 18.68 -0.40
C LEU A 155 -10.47 18.51 0.96
N VAL A 156 -9.25 17.99 0.97
CA VAL A 156 -8.45 17.81 2.18
C VAL A 156 -8.17 19.16 2.86
N TYR A 157 -7.81 20.18 2.08
CA TYR A 157 -7.55 21.53 2.57
C TYR A 157 -8.75 22.14 3.28
N PHE A 158 -9.89 22.17 2.60
CA PHE A 158 -11.14 22.72 3.15
C PHE A 158 -11.72 21.86 4.28
N SER A 159 -11.47 20.55 4.28
CA SER A 159 -11.98 19.66 5.34
C SER A 159 -11.22 19.83 6.66
N PHE A 160 -9.88 19.80 6.64
CA PHE A 160 -9.10 19.90 7.88
C PHE A 160 -7.70 20.51 7.74
N LEU A 161 -7.08 20.50 6.56
CA LEU A 161 -5.66 20.90 6.46
C LEU A 161 -5.44 22.36 6.84
N HIS A 162 -6.41 23.24 6.55
CA HIS A 162 -6.36 24.65 6.95
C HIS A 162 -6.33 24.82 8.48
N LEU A 163 -6.93 23.89 9.24
CA LEU A 163 -6.87 23.86 10.70
C LEU A 163 -5.49 23.40 11.18
N GLY A 164 -4.93 22.36 10.55
CA GLY A 164 -3.61 21.81 10.91
C GLY A 164 -2.41 22.71 10.55
N MET A 165 -2.56 23.62 9.59
CA MET A 165 -1.51 24.57 9.18
C MET A 165 -1.28 25.71 10.18
N HIS A 166 -2.27 26.01 11.02
CA HIS A 166 -2.20 27.05 12.04
C HIS A 166 -2.24 26.47 13.47
N ASP A 167 -1.94 25.18 13.59
CA ASP A 167 -1.97 24.46 14.86
C ASP A 167 -0.81 24.88 15.78
N GLU A 168 -1.12 25.10 17.06
CA GLU A 168 -0.16 25.54 18.07
C GLU A 168 0.90 24.47 18.41
N ARG A 169 0.71 23.21 17.98
CA ARG A 169 1.66 22.10 18.17
C ARG A 169 2.99 22.27 17.43
N GLY A 170 3.11 23.28 16.55
CA GLY A 170 4.38 23.73 15.99
C GLY A 170 4.69 23.26 14.57
N VAL A 171 5.82 23.75 14.03
CA VAL A 171 6.17 23.66 12.59
C VAL A 171 6.27 22.22 12.08
N ILE A 172 6.79 21.30 12.89
CA ILE A 172 6.95 19.88 12.48
C ILE A 172 5.58 19.23 12.24
N TYR A 173 4.62 19.51 13.13
CA TYR A 173 3.26 18.99 13.01
C TYR A 173 2.59 19.49 11.72
N SER A 174 2.67 20.81 11.46
CA SER A 174 2.14 21.40 10.22
C SER A 174 2.82 20.87 8.96
N LEU A 175 4.15 20.67 8.99
CA LEU A 175 4.90 20.11 7.87
C LEU A 175 4.46 18.68 7.55
N LEU A 176 4.33 17.82 8.56
CA LEU A 176 3.88 16.43 8.37
C LEU A 176 2.46 16.38 7.83
N ASN A 177 1.54 17.19 8.39
CA ASN A 177 0.16 17.29 7.90
C ASN A 177 0.05 17.69 6.43
N VAL A 178 0.97 18.51 5.92
CA VAL A 178 1.04 18.85 4.49
C VAL A 178 1.71 17.74 3.70
N ALA A 179 2.81 17.18 4.22
CA ALA A 179 3.64 16.22 3.50
C ALA A 179 2.91 14.89 3.21
N TYR A 180 2.12 14.38 4.17
CA TYR A 180 1.36 13.14 4.01
C TYR A 180 0.40 13.20 2.81
N PRO A 181 -0.59 14.12 2.75
CA PRO A 181 -1.50 14.19 1.62
C PRO A 181 -0.80 14.45 0.28
N VAL A 182 0.24 15.30 0.25
CA VAL A 182 0.98 15.59 -0.98
C VAL A 182 1.64 14.33 -1.54
N LEU A 183 2.35 13.58 -0.69
CA LEU A 183 2.97 12.32 -1.11
C LEU A 183 1.93 11.28 -1.54
N GLN A 184 0.82 11.17 -0.81
CA GLN A 184 -0.21 10.19 -1.10
C GLN A 184 -0.93 10.44 -2.42
N VAL A 185 -1.25 11.71 -2.68
CA VAL A 185 -1.85 12.12 -3.95
C VAL A 185 -0.92 11.81 -5.11
N SER A 186 0.41 11.95 -4.94
CA SER A 186 1.39 11.63 -5.98
C SER A 186 1.32 10.17 -6.46
N TYR A 187 1.33 9.19 -5.55
CA TYR A 187 1.25 7.79 -5.95
C TYR A 187 -0.16 7.38 -6.39
N PHE A 188 -1.21 8.02 -5.85
CA PHE A 188 -2.58 7.76 -6.28
C PHE A 188 -2.78 8.12 -7.76
N LEU A 189 -2.28 9.29 -8.19
CA LEU A 189 -2.35 9.67 -9.60
C LEU A 189 -1.61 8.72 -10.51
N LEU A 190 -0.36 8.43 -10.19
CA LEU A 190 0.44 7.51 -10.97
C LEU A 190 -0.23 6.13 -11.02
N GLY A 191 -0.92 5.75 -9.95
CA GLY A 191 -1.67 4.50 -9.82
C GLY A 191 -2.90 4.46 -10.74
N LEU A 192 -3.65 5.56 -10.84
CA LEU A 192 -4.76 5.67 -11.80
C LEU A 192 -4.27 5.56 -13.25
N VAL A 193 -3.15 6.23 -13.58
CA VAL A 193 -2.51 6.09 -14.89
C VAL A 193 -2.13 4.62 -15.13
N ALA A 194 -1.53 3.97 -14.15
CA ALA A 194 -1.12 2.58 -14.24
C ALA A 194 -2.32 1.66 -14.48
N LEU A 195 -3.44 1.89 -13.79
CA LEU A 195 -4.66 1.09 -13.93
C LEU A 195 -5.29 1.19 -15.33
N ILE A 196 -5.43 2.41 -15.86
CA ILE A 196 -5.99 2.65 -17.20
C ILE A 196 -5.17 1.88 -18.24
N GLN A 197 -3.84 1.90 -18.08
CA GLN A 197 -2.92 1.28 -19.01
C GLN A 197 -2.80 -0.24 -18.80
N ALA A 198 -2.99 -0.74 -17.58
CA ALA A 198 -2.88 -2.16 -17.24
C ALA A 198 -3.95 -3.02 -17.94
N LYS A 199 -5.12 -2.45 -18.31
CA LYS A 199 -6.16 -3.17 -19.08
C LYS A 199 -5.64 -3.76 -20.40
N ARG A 200 -4.62 -3.14 -21.00
CA ARG A 200 -4.03 -3.56 -22.28
C ARG A 200 -2.92 -4.60 -22.13
N MET A 201 -2.50 -4.91 -20.91
CA MET A 201 -1.38 -5.83 -20.65
C MET A 201 -1.83 -7.26 -20.29
N ALA A 202 -1.02 -8.23 -20.69
CA ALA A 202 -1.08 -9.63 -20.25
C ALA A 202 -2.49 -10.26 -20.35
N GLY A 203 -3.25 -9.91 -21.39
CA GLY A 203 -4.62 -10.40 -21.58
C GLY A 203 -5.57 -10.06 -20.43
N GLY A 204 -5.34 -8.93 -19.73
CA GLY A 204 -6.15 -8.51 -18.59
C GLY A 204 -5.83 -9.21 -17.26
N LYS A 205 -4.97 -10.24 -17.25
CA LYS A 205 -4.60 -10.92 -15.99
C LYS A 205 -3.84 -9.97 -15.05
N MET A 206 -2.93 -9.16 -15.59
CA MET A 206 -2.19 -8.16 -14.83
C MET A 206 -3.09 -7.01 -14.33
N PHE A 207 -4.18 -6.70 -15.05
CA PHE A 207 -5.12 -5.64 -14.66
C PHE A 207 -5.71 -5.90 -13.27
N THR A 208 -6.12 -7.14 -12.98
CA THR A 208 -6.70 -7.49 -11.67
C THR A 208 -5.71 -7.28 -10.52
N ALA A 209 -4.43 -7.61 -10.73
CA ALA A 209 -3.39 -7.39 -9.74
C ALA A 209 -3.10 -5.91 -9.51
N VAL A 210 -3.03 -5.11 -10.58
CA VAL A 210 -2.85 -3.65 -10.50
C VAL A 210 -4.06 -2.97 -9.86
N LEU A 211 -5.28 -3.46 -10.15
CA LEU A 211 -6.51 -2.96 -9.53
C LEU A 211 -6.52 -3.24 -8.02
N ALA A 212 -6.14 -4.44 -7.60
CA ALA A 212 -6.02 -4.78 -6.18
C ALA A 212 -4.97 -3.90 -5.48
N LEU A 213 -3.82 -3.67 -6.11
CA LEU A 213 -2.79 -2.75 -5.59
C LEU A 213 -3.32 -1.31 -5.47
N LEU A 214 -4.02 -0.80 -6.49
CA LEU A 214 -4.57 0.55 -6.44
C LEU A 214 -5.64 0.68 -5.36
N ALA A 215 -6.55 -0.29 -5.25
CA ALA A 215 -7.55 -0.33 -4.19
C ALA A 215 -6.88 -0.33 -2.80
N ALA A 216 -5.80 -1.08 -2.64
CA ALA A 216 -5.01 -1.09 -1.40
C ALA A 216 -4.42 0.29 -1.08
N LEU A 217 -3.84 0.97 -2.06
CA LEU A 217 -3.28 2.32 -1.89
C LEU A 217 -4.35 3.38 -1.59
N ILE A 218 -5.56 3.22 -2.13
CA ILE A 218 -6.72 4.07 -1.80
C ILE A 218 -7.16 3.83 -0.36
N LEU A 219 -7.31 2.57 0.06
CA LEU A 219 -7.66 2.25 1.45
C LEU A 219 -6.60 2.77 2.42
N GLN A 220 -5.31 2.62 2.08
CA GLN A 220 -4.22 3.19 2.87
C GLN A 220 -4.37 4.72 3.01
N TYR A 221 -4.63 5.42 1.90
CA TYR A 221 -4.89 6.86 1.92
C TYR A 221 -6.08 7.23 2.82
N VAL A 222 -7.18 6.47 2.74
CA VAL A 222 -8.35 6.69 3.59
C VAL A 222 -8.01 6.45 5.07
N ALA A 223 -7.20 5.44 5.38
CA ALA A 223 -6.74 5.16 6.74
C ALA A 223 -5.85 6.31 7.26
N ASP A 224 -4.84 6.71 6.50
CA ASP A 224 -3.94 7.80 6.88
C ASP A 224 -4.72 9.12 7.08
N PHE A 225 -5.64 9.46 6.17
CA PHE A 225 -6.49 10.65 6.31
C PHE A 225 -7.42 10.57 7.52
N SER A 226 -8.06 9.41 7.73
CA SER A 226 -8.93 9.20 8.89
C SER A 226 -8.16 9.27 10.19
N PHE A 227 -6.90 8.83 10.20
CA PHE A 227 -6.02 8.91 11.37
C PHE A 227 -5.72 10.37 11.70
N LEU A 228 -5.27 11.16 10.73
CA LEU A 228 -4.99 12.59 10.94
C LEU A 228 -6.23 13.36 11.41
N TYR A 229 -7.40 13.05 10.83
CA TYR A 229 -8.67 13.65 11.27
C TYR A 229 -9.03 13.26 12.70
N GLN A 230 -8.87 11.98 13.06
CA GLN A 230 -9.18 11.47 14.39
C GLN A 230 -8.21 11.97 15.45
N ASP A 231 -6.91 12.06 15.15
CA ASP A 231 -5.88 12.67 15.99
C ASP A 231 -6.23 14.13 16.30
N TYR A 232 -6.51 14.92 15.26
CA TYR A 232 -6.84 16.33 15.43
C TYR A 232 -8.04 16.55 16.37
N HIS A 233 -9.04 15.68 16.31
CA HIS A 233 -10.24 15.75 17.17
C HIS A 233 -10.13 14.95 18.46
N ASN A 234 -8.99 14.31 18.74
CA ASN A 234 -8.80 13.39 19.88
C ASN A 234 -9.87 12.28 19.96
N THR A 235 -10.27 11.75 18.80
CA THR A 235 -11.29 10.68 18.66
C THR A 235 -10.69 9.35 18.22
N TRP A 236 -9.37 9.29 18.04
CA TRP A 236 -8.70 8.04 17.71
C TRP A 236 -8.83 7.05 18.87
N GLN A 237 -9.05 5.78 18.54
CA GLN A 237 -9.19 4.70 19.51
C GLN A 237 -8.56 3.42 18.98
N ALA A 238 -7.98 2.64 19.88
CA ALA A 238 -7.44 1.33 19.57
C ALA A 238 -8.54 0.37 19.06
N ALA A 239 -8.16 -0.48 18.10
CA ALA A 239 -9.03 -1.37 17.33
C ALA A 239 -10.22 -0.65 16.66
N GLY A 240 -10.07 0.66 16.39
CA GLY A 240 -11.09 1.48 15.76
C GLY A 240 -11.33 1.13 14.29
N THR A 241 -12.17 1.92 13.63
CA THR A 241 -12.39 1.83 12.18
C THR A 241 -11.13 2.12 11.39
N ASN A 242 -10.25 2.99 11.92
CA ASN A 242 -8.99 3.34 11.29
C ASN A 242 -8.07 2.11 11.09
N ASP A 243 -7.77 1.39 12.17
CA ASP A 243 -6.97 0.18 12.17
C ASP A 243 -7.52 -0.89 11.22
N PHE A 244 -8.86 -1.02 11.14
CA PHE A 244 -9.50 -1.94 10.20
C PHE A 244 -9.22 -1.56 8.75
N VAL A 245 -9.29 -0.28 8.40
CA VAL A 245 -8.98 0.18 7.04
C VAL A 245 -7.51 -0.12 6.70
N TYR A 246 -6.57 0.04 7.65
CA TYR A 246 -5.18 -0.40 7.45
C TYR A 246 -5.05 -1.91 7.23
N VAL A 247 -5.74 -2.72 8.03
CA VAL A 247 -5.75 -4.19 7.86
C VAL A 247 -6.25 -4.57 6.46
N MET A 248 -7.30 -3.92 5.98
CA MET A 248 -7.81 -4.13 4.63
C MET A 248 -6.81 -3.66 3.55
N ALA A 249 -6.17 -2.52 3.75
CA ALA A 249 -5.14 -2.02 2.84
C ALA A 249 -3.96 -3.01 2.73
N TYR A 250 -3.37 -3.41 3.84
CA TYR A 250 -2.24 -4.35 3.85
C TYR A 250 -2.61 -5.73 3.28
N GLY A 251 -3.82 -6.22 3.59
CA GLY A 251 -4.35 -7.46 3.01
C GLY A 251 -4.48 -7.41 1.49
N LEU A 252 -5.01 -6.31 0.94
CA LEU A 252 -5.09 -6.12 -0.50
C LEU A 252 -3.71 -5.95 -1.16
N MET A 253 -2.74 -5.31 -0.47
CA MET A 253 -1.36 -5.27 -0.97
C MET A 253 -0.76 -6.68 -1.05
N ALA A 254 -0.95 -7.51 -0.03
CA ALA A 254 -0.51 -8.90 -0.04
C ALA A 254 -1.14 -9.71 -1.18
N LEU A 255 -2.46 -9.56 -1.35
CA LEU A 255 -3.19 -10.18 -2.45
C LEU A 255 -2.64 -9.74 -3.81
N SER A 256 -2.37 -8.45 -3.98
CA SER A 256 -1.83 -7.91 -5.23
C SER A 256 -0.46 -8.54 -5.57
N ILE A 257 0.45 -8.67 -4.60
CA ILE A 257 1.76 -9.28 -4.79
C ILE A 257 1.63 -10.74 -5.20
N LEU A 258 0.73 -11.49 -4.55
CA LEU A 258 0.46 -12.88 -4.89
C LEU A 258 -0.12 -13.02 -6.31
N MET A 259 -1.04 -12.13 -6.70
CA MET A 259 -1.61 -12.12 -8.06
C MET A 259 -0.53 -11.84 -9.12
N ILE A 260 0.40 -10.91 -8.86
CA ILE A 260 1.54 -10.65 -9.75
C ILE A 260 2.43 -11.89 -9.89
N GLU A 261 2.72 -12.59 -8.78
CA GLU A 261 3.52 -13.82 -8.83
C GLU A 261 2.82 -14.94 -9.61
N ASN A 262 1.50 -15.09 -9.47
CA ASN A 262 0.73 -16.05 -10.25
C ASN A 262 0.77 -15.77 -11.76
N VAL A 263 0.78 -14.50 -12.16
CA VAL A 263 0.97 -14.11 -13.57
C VAL A 263 2.32 -14.60 -14.08
N ARG A 264 3.40 -14.46 -13.29
CA ARG A 264 4.75 -14.96 -13.63
C ARG A 264 4.73 -16.47 -13.89
N VAL A 265 4.21 -17.23 -12.92
CA VAL A 265 4.22 -18.70 -12.95
C VAL A 265 3.43 -19.21 -14.16
N ASN A 266 2.30 -18.57 -14.47
CA ASN A 266 1.49 -18.94 -15.63
C ASN A 266 2.21 -18.62 -16.95
N ALA A 267 2.88 -17.48 -17.06
CA ALA A 267 3.66 -17.12 -18.25
C ALA A 267 4.83 -18.08 -18.52
N LEU A 268 5.43 -18.66 -17.47
CA LEU A 268 6.48 -19.67 -17.61
C LEU A 268 5.97 -21.07 -17.98
N ARG A 269 4.66 -21.33 -17.84
CA ARG A 269 4.04 -22.63 -18.12
C ARG A 269 3.40 -22.72 -19.49
N THR A 270 3.02 -21.59 -20.08
CA THR A 270 2.46 -21.57 -21.44
C THR A 270 3.54 -21.96 -22.45
N PRO A 271 3.37 -23.08 -23.18
CA PRO A 271 4.32 -23.48 -24.21
C PRO A 271 4.41 -22.37 -25.27
N ILE A 272 5.62 -22.09 -25.74
CA ILE A 272 5.82 -21.20 -26.89
C ILE A 272 5.18 -21.93 -28.08
N PRO A 273 4.16 -21.35 -28.76
CA PRO A 273 3.59 -21.97 -29.94
C PRO A 273 4.72 -22.26 -30.92
N ASN A 274 4.80 -23.50 -31.40
CA ASN A 274 5.82 -23.89 -32.37
C ASN A 274 5.67 -22.97 -33.60
N SER A 275 6.75 -22.32 -34.00
CA SER A 275 6.78 -21.45 -35.18
C SER A 275 6.39 -22.16 -36.49
N ASN A 276 6.24 -23.49 -36.46
CA ASN A 276 5.89 -24.32 -37.59
C ASN A 276 4.37 -24.56 -37.74
N ASP A 277 3.54 -24.17 -36.76
CA ASP A 277 2.09 -24.42 -36.81
C ASP A 277 1.32 -23.41 -37.70
N GLY A 278 2.03 -22.53 -38.42
CA GLY A 278 1.46 -21.50 -39.30
C GLY A 278 2.00 -21.47 -40.74
N ALA A 279 2.78 -22.47 -41.15
CA ALA A 279 3.25 -22.61 -42.53
C ALA A 279 2.45 -23.72 -43.24
N VAL A 280 1.20 -23.43 -43.61
CA VAL A 280 0.41 -24.19 -44.59
C VAL A 280 -0.25 -23.23 -45.55
#